data_AF-A0A5K7YJH6-F1
#
_entry.id   AF-A0A5K7YJH6-F1
#
_cell.length_a   1.000
_cell.length_b   1.000
_cell.length_c   1.000
_cell.angle_alpha   90.00
_cell.angle_beta   90.00
_cell.angle_gamma   90.00
#
_symmetry.space_group_name_H-M   'P 1'
#
loop_
_entity.id
_entity.type
_entity.pdbx_description
1 polymer ?
#
loop_
_entity_poly.entity_id
_entity_poly.type
_entity_poly.pdbx_seq_one_letter_code
_entity_poly.pdbx_strand_id
1 'polypeptide(L)'
;MNTYRFRPGCIITRIKTESLFMPQTPPPATTVHAPAMMGILGCLAVFASAFCFYFSTVVIRWSREVVAIDSAYFAFFRFFLGFLVVCVIMGFQRQGPAPKRYHLLIGRTVGNCIAVYCFYQAVRYTSVAEANILNMTYPIFVVILSWVLLRHQRDPVAVAMVVLAVAGVWLILQPGRLGLTLTSLWGLASGISAAFAIVYLNLSRQHHDANTVLFYMFGLGSVLMFLFFHHHFFWPDVREFSYLALCGGAGIAGQFLITIGFRYVTAVEGGVISSTRILLAALLGPWLAGDPSLGGAGWMGALLIFGANVVLTVRKGR
;
A
#
# COMPACT_ATOMS: atom_id res chain seq x y z
N MET A 1 -63.17 -1.31 -34.15
CA MET A 1 -62.82 -0.03 -33.50
C MET A 1 -63.43 -0.03 -32.10
N ASN A 2 -62.66 -0.43 -31.09
CA ASN A 2 -63.12 -0.58 -29.72
C ASN A 2 -62.59 0.61 -28.90
N THR A 3 -63.49 1.44 -28.40
CA THR A 3 -63.21 2.72 -27.75
C THR A 3 -62.83 2.52 -26.28
N TYR A 4 -61.69 3.08 -25.90
CA TYR A 4 -61.12 3.03 -24.56
C TYR A 4 -61.89 3.92 -23.57
N ARG A 5 -62.18 3.35 -22.39
CA ARG A 5 -62.86 3.98 -21.26
C ARG A 5 -61.83 4.67 -20.37
N PHE A 6 -61.95 5.99 -20.19
CA PHE A 6 -61.26 6.78 -19.16
C PHE A 6 -61.98 6.60 -17.80
N ARG A 7 -61.22 6.45 -16.71
CA ARG A 7 -61.64 6.85 -15.36
C ARG A 7 -60.47 7.51 -14.61
N PRO A 8 -60.75 8.47 -13.69
CA PRO A 8 -59.77 9.42 -13.18
C PRO A 8 -59.28 9.12 -11.76
N GLY A 9 -58.04 9.55 -11.47
CA GLY A 9 -57.61 10.12 -10.18
C GLY A 9 -57.59 9.24 -8.93
N CYS A 10 -56.39 8.80 -8.52
CA CYS A 10 -56.03 8.79 -7.09
C CYS A 10 -54.50 8.93 -6.97
N ILE A 11 -54.07 10.10 -6.50
CA ILE A 11 -52.71 10.43 -6.08
C ILE A 11 -52.56 9.96 -4.62
N ILE A 12 -51.32 9.66 -4.21
CA ILE A 12 -50.78 9.58 -2.83
C ILE A 12 -50.28 8.16 -2.43
N THR A 13 -48.98 8.00 -2.67
CA THR A 13 -47.96 7.41 -1.77
C THR A 13 -48.09 5.96 -1.30
N ARG A 14 -47.25 5.09 -1.85
CA ARG A 14 -46.56 4.07 -1.03
C ARG A 14 -45.08 4.04 -1.35
N ILE A 15 -44.32 4.07 -0.26
CA ILE A 15 -42.91 4.38 -0.17
C ILE A 15 -42.07 3.25 -0.76
N LYS A 16 -41.19 3.66 -1.66
CA LYS A 16 -40.15 2.87 -2.33
C LYS A 16 -39.13 2.40 -1.29
N THR A 17 -39.33 1.23 -0.71
CA THR A 17 -38.44 0.66 0.33
C THR A 17 -37.84 -0.70 -0.05
N GLU A 18 -37.93 -1.11 -1.32
CA GLU A 18 -37.43 -2.43 -1.78
C GLU A 18 -36.28 -2.35 -2.80
N SER A 19 -35.75 -1.16 -3.10
CA SER A 19 -34.67 -1.02 -4.10
C SER A 19 -33.26 -0.86 -3.50
N LEU A 20 -33.06 -1.08 -2.18
CA LEU A 20 -31.76 -0.82 -1.52
C LEU A 20 -30.86 -2.07 -1.35
N PHE A 21 -31.32 -3.27 -1.71
CA PHE A 21 -30.60 -4.53 -1.43
C PHE A 21 -30.60 -5.56 -2.57
N MET A 22 -30.79 -5.13 -3.82
CA MET A 22 -30.45 -5.97 -4.97
C MET A 22 -28.94 -5.86 -5.23
N PRO A 23 -28.16 -6.96 -5.18
CA PRO A 23 -26.82 -6.94 -5.73
C PRO A 23 -26.96 -6.63 -7.22
N GLN A 24 -26.57 -5.42 -7.63
CA GLN A 24 -26.40 -5.16 -9.05
C GLN A 24 -25.35 -6.15 -9.54
N THR A 25 -25.78 -7.09 -10.38
CA THR A 25 -24.88 -7.98 -11.10
C THR A 25 -23.81 -7.10 -11.72
N PRO A 26 -22.51 -7.29 -11.39
CA PRO A 26 -21.47 -6.52 -12.03
C PRO A 26 -21.64 -6.71 -13.55
N PRO A 27 -21.47 -5.65 -14.37
CA PRO A 27 -21.43 -5.82 -15.81
C PRO A 27 -20.44 -6.95 -16.11
N PRO A 28 -20.74 -7.83 -17.09
CA PRO A 28 -19.84 -8.93 -17.44
C PRO A 28 -18.46 -8.32 -17.60
N ALA A 29 -17.50 -8.79 -16.81
CA ALA A 29 -16.13 -8.35 -16.91
C ALA A 29 -15.71 -8.66 -18.35
N THR A 30 -15.71 -7.65 -19.21
CA THR A 30 -14.98 -7.71 -20.46
C THR A 30 -13.54 -7.86 -20.03
N THR A 31 -13.08 -9.10 -19.94
CA THR A 31 -11.68 -9.46 -19.91
C THR A 31 -11.13 -9.03 -21.26
N VAL A 32 -10.93 -7.73 -21.43
CA VAL A 32 -9.98 -7.21 -22.38
C VAL A 32 -8.67 -7.81 -21.90
N HIS A 33 -8.28 -8.93 -22.49
CA HIS A 33 -6.91 -9.42 -22.38
C HIS A 33 -6.06 -8.25 -22.85
N ALA A 34 -5.53 -7.49 -21.89
CA ALA A 34 -4.52 -6.49 -22.21
C ALA A 34 -3.46 -7.23 -23.04
N PRO A 35 -3.02 -6.68 -24.18
CA PRO A 35 -2.04 -7.36 -25.01
C PRO A 35 -0.88 -7.79 -24.12
N ALA A 36 -0.31 -8.99 -24.32
CA ALA A 36 0.67 -9.58 -23.40
C ALA A 36 1.78 -8.59 -22.97
N MET A 37 2.14 -7.66 -23.87
CA MET A 37 3.06 -6.54 -23.62
C MET A 37 2.62 -5.59 -22.49
N MET A 38 1.33 -5.23 -22.37
CA MET A 38 0.80 -4.42 -21.27
C MET A 38 0.85 -5.16 -19.93
N GLY A 39 0.64 -6.48 -19.91
CA GLY A 39 0.83 -7.31 -18.71
C GLY A 39 2.28 -7.29 -18.24
N ILE A 40 3.24 -7.48 -19.16
CA ILE A 40 4.67 -7.41 -18.86
C ILE A 40 5.08 -6.02 -18.34
N LEU A 41 4.59 -4.96 -18.98
CA LEU A 41 4.82 -3.58 -18.51
C LEU A 41 4.26 -3.35 -17.10
N GLY A 42 3.09 -3.94 -16.80
CA GLY A 42 2.53 -3.96 -15.45
C GLY A 42 3.44 -4.64 -14.43
N CYS A 43 3.94 -5.84 -14.76
CA CYS A 43 4.86 -6.60 -13.91
C CYS A 43 6.16 -5.82 -13.65
N LEU A 44 6.76 -5.25 -14.70
CA LEU A 44 7.95 -4.42 -14.60
C LEU A 44 7.69 -3.17 -13.75
N ALA A 45 6.54 -2.52 -13.90
CA ALA A 45 6.17 -1.37 -13.08
C ALA A 45 6.05 -1.75 -11.59
N VAL A 46 5.42 -2.88 -11.26
CA VAL A 46 5.34 -3.33 -9.86
C VAL A 46 6.72 -3.70 -9.32
N PHE A 47 7.58 -4.35 -10.10
CA PHE A 47 8.95 -4.66 -9.68
C PHE A 47 9.77 -3.38 -9.44
N ALA A 48 9.73 -2.43 -10.39
CA ALA A 48 10.37 -1.13 -10.25
C ALA A 48 9.84 -0.38 -9.01
N SER A 49 8.54 -0.49 -8.72
CA SER A 49 7.97 0.09 -7.49
C SER A 49 8.60 -0.49 -6.23
N ALA A 50 8.83 -1.81 -6.19
CA ALA A 50 9.44 -2.47 -5.05
C ALA A 50 10.87 -1.96 -4.82
N PHE A 51 11.64 -1.78 -5.89
CA PHE A 51 12.97 -1.18 -5.82
C PHE A 51 12.91 0.28 -5.36
N CYS A 52 12.02 1.11 -5.92
CA CYS A 52 11.87 2.52 -5.51
C CYS A 52 11.52 2.68 -4.03
N PHE A 53 10.63 1.84 -3.51
CA PHE A 53 10.29 1.86 -2.08
C PHE A 53 11.44 1.40 -1.19
N TYR A 54 12.17 0.36 -1.61
CA TYR A 54 13.38 -0.06 -0.91
C TYR A 54 14.43 1.05 -0.91
N PHE A 55 14.71 1.65 -2.07
CA PHE A 55 15.66 2.76 -2.19
C PHE A 55 15.26 3.95 -1.32
N SER A 56 13.98 4.32 -1.28
CA SER A 56 13.46 5.36 -0.38
C SER A 56 13.84 5.10 1.10
N THR A 57 13.81 3.84 1.55
CA THR A 57 14.25 3.49 2.92
C THR A 57 15.76 3.52 3.13
N VAL A 58 16.54 3.22 2.09
CA VAL A 58 18.01 3.34 2.13
C VAL A 58 18.42 4.80 2.27
N VAL A 59 17.74 5.71 1.57
CA VAL A 59 18.01 7.16 1.69
C VAL A 59 17.77 7.66 3.11
N ILE A 60 16.70 7.18 3.78
CA ILE A 60 16.46 7.48 5.19
C ILE A 60 17.58 6.93 6.08
N ARG A 61 18.16 5.78 5.74
CA ARG A 61 19.29 5.21 6.48
C ARG A 61 20.54 6.06 6.34
N TRP A 62 20.90 6.42 5.11
CA TRP A 62 22.04 7.30 4.82
C TRP A 62 21.89 8.67 5.46
N SER A 63 20.68 9.23 5.49
CA SER A 63 20.48 10.55 6.07
C SER A 63 20.81 10.56 7.56
N ARG A 64 20.65 9.47 8.31
CA ARG A 64 20.90 9.46 9.77
C ARG A 64 22.34 9.69 10.17
N GLU A 65 23.27 9.34 9.30
CA GLU A 65 24.70 9.51 9.58
C GLU A 65 25.14 10.95 9.37
N VAL A 66 24.33 11.75 8.66
CA VAL A 66 24.71 13.09 8.20
C VAL A 66 23.78 14.19 8.76
N VAL A 67 22.48 13.91 8.91
CA VAL A 67 21.45 14.89 9.27
C VAL A 67 20.39 14.30 10.20
N ALA A 68 19.90 15.12 11.13
CA ALA A 68 18.91 14.73 12.13
C ALA A 68 17.48 15.07 11.68
N ILE A 69 16.94 14.28 10.74
CA ILE A 69 15.59 14.46 10.21
C ILE A 69 14.61 13.48 10.87
N ASP A 70 13.48 13.98 11.37
CA ASP A 70 12.42 13.13 11.91
C ASP A 70 11.69 12.34 10.80
N SER A 71 11.32 11.09 11.09
CA SER A 71 10.56 10.22 10.18
C SER A 71 9.23 10.84 9.75
N ALA A 72 8.58 11.62 10.62
CA ALA A 72 7.38 12.39 10.29
C ALA A 72 7.63 13.37 9.15
N TYR A 73 8.79 14.01 9.13
CA TYR A 73 9.13 15.01 8.13
C TYR A 73 9.42 14.38 6.76
N PHE A 74 10.09 13.22 6.72
CA PHE A 74 10.20 12.41 5.50
C PHE A 74 8.83 12.00 4.94
N ALA A 75 7.90 11.59 5.82
CA ALA A 75 6.55 11.21 5.41
C ALA A 75 5.79 12.43 4.86
N PHE A 76 5.80 13.55 5.58
CA PHE A 76 5.18 14.80 5.14
C PHE A 76 5.72 15.26 3.78
N PHE A 77 7.04 15.36 3.62
CA PHE A 77 7.66 15.84 2.39
C PHE A 77 7.32 14.96 1.19
N ARG A 78 7.29 13.63 1.40
CA ARG A 78 6.81 12.68 0.39
C ARG A 78 5.36 12.94 -0.02
N PHE A 79 4.47 13.20 0.94
CA PHE A 79 3.06 13.46 0.64
C PHE A 79 2.87 14.81 -0.06
N PHE A 80 3.55 15.84 0.42
CA PHE A 80 3.52 17.18 -0.14
C PHE A 80 4.07 17.21 -1.58
N LEU A 81 5.27 16.67 -1.80
CA LEU A 81 5.86 16.61 -3.13
C LEU A 81 5.02 15.72 -4.07
N GLY A 82 4.48 14.62 -3.57
CA GLY A 82 3.58 13.75 -4.35
C GLY A 82 2.31 14.47 -4.77
N PHE A 83 1.78 15.35 -3.93
CA PHE A 83 0.61 16.16 -4.23
C PHE A 83 0.93 17.17 -5.34
N LEU A 84 2.06 17.87 -5.25
CA LEU A 84 2.53 18.77 -6.31
C LEU A 84 2.68 18.03 -7.65
N VAL A 85 3.31 16.85 -7.64
CA VAL A 85 3.48 16.03 -8.84
C VAL A 85 2.14 15.62 -9.44
N VAL A 86 1.19 15.14 -8.64
CA VAL A 86 -0.15 14.80 -9.15
C VAL A 86 -0.87 16.02 -9.72
N CYS A 87 -0.83 17.17 -9.03
CA CYS A 87 -1.45 18.41 -9.49
C CYS A 87 -0.90 18.85 -10.86
N VAL A 88 0.42 18.78 -11.04
CA VAL A 88 1.08 19.10 -12.32
C VAL A 88 0.63 18.12 -13.41
N ILE A 89 0.63 16.82 -13.14
CA ILE A 89 0.18 15.79 -14.08
C ILE A 89 -1.28 16.01 -14.49
N MET A 90 -2.16 16.29 -13.54
CA MET A 90 -3.59 16.55 -13.79
C MET A 90 -3.82 17.86 -14.55
N GLY A 91 -3.02 18.89 -14.26
CA GLY A 91 -3.03 20.15 -14.98
C GLY A 91 -2.67 19.97 -16.46
N PHE A 92 -1.62 19.20 -16.76
CA PHE A 92 -1.24 18.87 -18.14
C PHE A 92 -2.29 18.00 -18.86
N GLN A 93 -2.89 17.04 -18.16
CA GLN A 93 -3.94 16.19 -18.72
C GLN A 93 -5.29 16.90 -18.85
N ARG A 94 -5.44 18.10 -18.25
CA ARG A 94 -6.70 18.85 -18.14
C ARG A 94 -7.85 18.01 -17.56
N GLN A 95 -7.52 17.10 -16.65
CA GLN A 95 -8.48 16.22 -15.98
C GLN A 95 -8.48 16.53 -14.49
N GLY A 96 -9.62 17.05 -14.00
CA GLY A 96 -9.83 17.29 -12.57
C GLY A 96 -10.15 16.00 -11.80
N PRO A 97 -10.02 16.01 -10.46
CA PRO A 97 -10.36 14.85 -9.64
C PRO A 97 -11.88 14.60 -9.71
N ALA A 98 -12.27 13.36 -9.95
CA ALA A 98 -13.67 12.94 -10.07
C ALA A 98 -14.05 11.94 -8.95
N PRO A 99 -14.10 12.39 -7.68
CA PRO A 99 -14.44 11.53 -6.55
C PRO A 99 -15.91 11.08 -6.63
N LYS A 100 -16.16 9.78 -6.45
CA LYS A 100 -17.51 9.21 -6.36
C LYS A 100 -17.83 8.75 -4.94
N ARG A 101 -16.87 8.10 -4.27
CA ARG A 101 -17.02 7.52 -2.92
C ARG A 101 -15.89 7.99 -2.00
N TYR A 102 -16.12 9.12 -1.34
CA TYR A 102 -15.14 9.76 -0.44
C TYR A 102 -14.62 8.84 0.66
N HIS A 103 -15.47 8.00 1.27
CA HIS A 103 -15.04 7.09 2.33
C HIS A 103 -13.93 6.12 1.89
N LEU A 104 -13.94 5.67 0.62
CA LEU A 104 -12.89 4.80 0.09
C LEU A 104 -11.57 5.54 -0.11
N LEU A 105 -11.64 6.81 -0.51
CA LEU A 105 -10.48 7.68 -0.69
C LEU A 105 -9.87 8.02 0.67
N ILE A 106 -10.69 8.43 1.63
CA ILE A 106 -10.25 8.77 3.00
C ILE A 106 -9.66 7.53 3.69
N GLY A 107 -10.34 6.38 3.63
CA GLY A 107 -9.84 5.12 4.20
C GLY A 107 -8.50 4.69 3.60
N ARG A 108 -8.34 4.83 2.27
CA ARG A 108 -7.06 4.62 1.58
C ARG A 108 -5.99 5.58 2.09
N THR A 109 -6.29 6.87 2.18
CA THR A 109 -5.33 7.89 2.62
C THR A 109 -4.87 7.66 4.05
N VAL A 110 -5.81 7.51 4.99
CA VAL A 110 -5.50 7.33 6.41
C VAL A 110 -4.68 6.06 6.62
N GLY A 111 -5.10 4.94 6.04
CA GLY A 111 -4.33 3.69 6.10
C GLY A 111 -2.92 3.85 5.54
N ASN A 112 -2.77 4.57 4.41
CA ASN A 112 -1.46 4.82 3.81
C ASN A 112 -0.58 5.75 4.65
N CYS A 113 -1.16 6.77 5.26
CA CYS A 113 -0.44 7.71 6.12
C CYS A 113 0.16 7.00 7.32
N ILE A 114 -0.67 6.22 8.03
CA ILE A 114 -0.22 5.43 9.18
C ILE A 114 0.83 4.42 8.71
N ALA A 115 0.60 3.73 7.58
CA ALA A 115 1.56 2.76 7.06
C ALA A 115 2.93 3.36 6.75
N VAL A 116 2.98 4.50 6.04
CA VAL A 116 4.23 5.17 5.68
C VAL A 116 4.93 5.73 6.92
N TYR A 117 4.19 6.34 7.84
CA TYR A 117 4.77 6.85 9.08
C TYR A 117 5.38 5.73 9.93
N CYS A 118 4.62 4.67 10.20
CA CYS A 118 5.11 3.50 10.92
C CYS A 118 6.27 2.83 10.16
N PHE A 119 6.26 2.82 8.84
CA PHE A 119 7.35 2.26 8.05
C PHE A 119 8.65 3.04 8.25
N TYR A 120 8.59 4.36 8.16
CA TYR A 120 9.76 5.21 8.33
C TYR A 120 10.24 5.23 9.78
N GLN A 121 9.33 5.07 10.76
CA GLN A 121 9.70 4.81 12.15
C GLN A 121 10.33 3.43 12.36
N ALA A 122 9.90 2.40 11.64
CA ALA A 122 10.56 1.10 11.69
C ALA A 122 12.00 1.23 11.17
N VAL A 123 12.16 1.79 9.97
CA VAL A 123 13.49 2.09 9.40
C VAL A 123 14.27 2.91 10.42
N ARG A 124 13.65 3.91 11.09
CA ARG A 124 14.04 4.60 12.35
C ARG A 124 15.03 3.89 13.25
N TYR A 125 14.55 2.76 13.73
CA TYR A 125 15.03 2.10 14.92
C TYR A 125 15.54 0.68 14.63
N THR A 126 15.32 0.17 13.42
CA THR A 126 15.77 -1.15 12.97
C THR A 126 16.67 -1.03 11.74
N SER A 127 17.16 -2.15 11.26
CA SER A 127 17.77 -2.21 9.92
C SER A 127 16.73 -1.93 8.83
N VAL A 128 17.19 -1.46 7.67
CA VAL A 128 16.38 -1.30 6.46
C VAL A 128 15.78 -2.63 6.04
N ALA A 129 16.55 -3.71 6.16
CA ALA A 129 16.09 -5.04 5.82
C ALA A 129 14.92 -5.49 6.71
N GLU A 130 15.08 -5.42 8.03
CA GLU A 130 14.03 -5.78 8.99
C GLU A 130 12.75 -4.96 8.76
N ALA A 131 12.87 -3.64 8.60
CA ALA A 131 11.72 -2.77 8.35
C ALA A 131 10.95 -3.16 7.08
N ASN A 132 11.67 -3.43 5.98
CA ASN A 132 11.06 -3.82 4.70
C ASN A 132 10.40 -5.19 4.77
N ILE A 133 11.03 -6.17 5.42
CA ILE A 133 10.48 -7.51 5.54
C ILE A 133 9.23 -7.50 6.42
N LEU A 134 9.26 -6.79 7.55
CA LEU A 134 8.08 -6.61 8.42
C LEU A 134 6.95 -5.85 7.71
N ASN A 135 7.26 -4.83 6.91
CA ASN A 135 6.25 -4.14 6.08
C ASN A 135 5.63 -5.07 5.02
N MET A 136 6.42 -5.98 4.44
CA MET A 136 5.97 -6.99 3.47
C MET A 136 5.15 -8.14 4.08
N THR A 137 4.80 -8.04 5.36
CA THR A 137 3.76 -8.89 5.96
C THR A 137 2.34 -8.44 5.58
N TYR A 138 2.18 -7.26 4.96
CA TYR A 138 0.87 -6.74 4.58
C TYR A 138 0.01 -7.72 3.76
N PRO A 139 0.51 -8.54 2.82
CA PRO A 139 -0.35 -9.46 2.05
C PRO A 139 -1.00 -10.52 2.94
N ILE A 140 -0.29 -10.99 3.98
CA ILE A 140 -0.83 -11.90 5.00
C ILE A 140 -1.97 -11.22 5.76
N PHE A 141 -1.77 -9.97 6.19
CA PHE A 141 -2.83 -9.21 6.86
C PHE A 141 -4.02 -8.91 5.94
N VAL A 142 -3.82 -8.74 4.63
CA VAL A 142 -4.92 -8.63 3.67
C VAL A 142 -5.76 -9.91 3.64
N VAL A 143 -5.13 -11.08 3.72
CA VAL A 143 -5.84 -12.38 3.82
C VAL A 143 -6.61 -12.48 5.12
N ILE A 144 -6.00 -12.12 6.25
CA ILE A 144 -6.66 -12.15 7.57
C ILE A 144 -7.88 -11.21 7.57
N LEU A 145 -7.73 -9.97 7.08
CA LEU A 145 -8.84 -9.02 6.95
C LEU A 145 -9.94 -9.56 6.03
N SER A 146 -9.57 -10.24 4.95
CA SER A 146 -10.52 -10.89 4.05
C SER A 146 -11.39 -11.92 4.77
N TRP A 147 -10.87 -12.69 5.73
CA TRP A 147 -11.67 -13.65 6.51
C TRP A 147 -12.58 -12.98 7.53
N VAL A 148 -12.13 -11.90 8.15
CA VAL A 148 -12.92 -11.15 9.13
C VAL A 148 -14.11 -10.49 8.43
N LEU A 149 -13.89 -9.90 7.25
CA LEU A 149 -14.93 -9.27 6.45
C LEU A 149 -15.82 -10.30 5.72
N LEU A 150 -15.23 -11.33 5.12
CA LEU A 150 -15.93 -12.39 4.39
C LEU A 150 -15.80 -13.72 5.14
N ARG A 151 -16.70 -13.93 6.11
CA ARG A 151 -16.69 -15.08 7.03
C ARG A 151 -16.75 -16.46 6.37
N HIS A 152 -17.09 -16.55 5.09
CA HIS A 152 -17.33 -17.82 4.37
C HIS A 152 -16.13 -18.37 3.58
N GLN A 153 -14.98 -17.69 3.54
CA GLN A 153 -13.84 -18.08 2.70
C GLN A 153 -12.60 -18.54 3.51
N ARG A 154 -12.82 -19.39 4.52
CA ARG A 154 -11.72 -19.95 5.32
C ARG A 154 -11.08 -21.10 4.56
N ASP A 155 -9.91 -20.83 4.00
CA ASP A 155 -9.08 -21.83 3.35
C ASP A 155 -8.02 -22.38 4.33
N PRO A 156 -7.99 -23.69 4.61
CA PRO A 156 -7.02 -24.30 5.53
C PRO A 156 -5.55 -24.07 5.11
N VAL A 157 -5.23 -23.98 3.82
CA VAL A 157 -3.85 -23.70 3.40
C VAL A 157 -3.48 -22.25 3.66
N ALA A 158 -4.41 -21.33 3.42
CA ALA A 158 -4.18 -19.93 3.75
C ALA A 158 -4.00 -19.74 5.27
N VAL A 159 -4.66 -20.53 6.12
CA VAL A 159 -4.38 -20.59 7.57
C VAL A 159 -2.96 -21.08 7.83
N ALA A 160 -2.53 -22.18 7.20
CA ALA A 160 -1.16 -22.68 7.34
C ALA A 160 -0.11 -21.64 6.90
N MET A 161 -0.34 -20.92 5.81
CA MET A 161 0.58 -19.87 5.34
C MET A 161 0.63 -18.66 6.27
N VAL A 162 -0.51 -18.27 6.87
CA VAL A 162 -0.54 -17.24 7.92
C VAL A 162 0.30 -17.68 9.12
N VAL A 163 0.18 -18.93 9.57
CA VAL A 163 0.99 -19.47 10.66
C VAL A 163 2.49 -19.47 10.32
N LEU A 164 2.85 -19.89 9.10
CA LEU A 164 4.24 -19.85 8.63
C LEU A 164 4.79 -18.42 8.57
N ALA A 165 3.99 -17.47 8.10
CA ALA A 165 4.38 -16.07 8.07
C ALA A 165 4.57 -15.49 9.47
N VAL A 166 3.70 -15.83 10.43
CA VAL A 166 3.84 -15.42 11.83
C VAL A 166 5.12 -16.02 12.44
N ALA A 167 5.44 -17.28 12.14
CA ALA A 167 6.72 -17.88 12.53
C ALA A 167 7.92 -17.15 11.89
N GLY A 168 7.79 -16.73 10.62
CA GLY A 168 8.82 -15.92 9.96
C GLY A 168 9.02 -14.55 10.60
N VAL A 169 7.93 -13.87 10.98
CA VAL A 169 7.97 -12.61 11.74
C VAL A 169 8.67 -12.82 13.08
N TRP A 170 8.32 -13.89 13.80
CA TRP A 170 8.95 -14.24 15.07
C TRP A 170 10.48 -14.41 14.93
N LEU A 171 10.94 -15.14 13.90
CA LEU A 171 12.37 -15.34 13.65
C LEU A 171 13.12 -14.04 13.33
N ILE A 172 12.48 -13.12 12.61
CA ILE A 172 13.07 -11.81 12.29
C ILE A 172 13.16 -10.92 13.52
N LEU A 173 12.15 -10.94 14.37
CA LEU A 173 12.12 -10.18 15.62
C LEU A 173 13.11 -10.70 16.66
N GLN A 174 13.70 -11.89 16.45
CA GLN A 174 14.50 -12.58 17.46
C GLN A 174 15.98 -12.79 17.05
N PRO A 175 16.79 -11.75 16.73
CA PRO A 175 18.22 -11.94 16.54
C PRO A 175 18.95 -11.81 17.90
N GLY A 176 18.84 -12.83 18.76
CA GLY A 176 19.81 -13.08 19.83
C GLY A 176 19.71 -12.30 21.16
N ARG A 177 18.70 -11.45 21.39
CA ARG A 177 18.42 -10.87 22.72
C ARG A 177 16.96 -11.13 23.11
N LEU A 178 16.75 -11.61 24.34
CA LEU A 178 15.47 -12.02 24.95
C LEU A 178 14.49 -10.85 25.23
N GLY A 179 14.38 -9.88 24.33
CA GLY A 179 13.45 -8.76 24.47
C GLY A 179 12.85 -8.38 23.13
N LEU A 180 11.53 -8.46 23.02
CA LEU A 180 10.79 -7.73 21.98
C LEU A 180 11.09 -6.25 22.15
N THR A 181 11.96 -5.70 21.32
CA THR A 181 12.19 -4.27 21.32
C THR A 181 10.94 -3.60 20.74
N LEU A 182 10.33 -2.68 21.49
CA LEU A 182 9.14 -1.93 21.06
C LEU A 182 9.33 -1.27 19.67
N THR A 183 10.57 -1.08 19.26
CA THR A 183 10.98 -0.52 17.97
C THR A 183 10.56 -1.34 16.76
N SER A 184 10.59 -2.68 16.84
CA SER A 184 10.24 -3.54 15.70
C SER A 184 8.73 -3.65 15.48
N LEU A 185 7.91 -3.28 16.48
CA LEU A 185 6.45 -3.22 16.33
C LEU A 185 6.01 -2.16 15.30
N TRP A 186 6.82 -1.12 15.06
CA TRP A 186 6.55 -0.13 14.02
C TRP A 186 6.48 -0.78 12.63
N GLY A 187 7.35 -1.75 12.35
CA GLY A 187 7.34 -2.48 11.07
C GLY A 187 6.09 -3.33 10.89
N LEU A 188 5.65 -4.01 11.95
CA LEU A 188 4.43 -4.80 11.94
C LEU A 188 3.18 -3.92 11.84
N ALA A 189 3.12 -2.83 12.60
CA ALA A 189 2.04 -1.84 12.53
C ALA A 189 1.94 -1.24 11.12
N SER A 190 3.08 -1.02 10.46
CA SER A 190 3.14 -0.62 9.06
C SER A 190 2.55 -1.67 8.13
N GLY A 191 2.88 -2.96 8.31
CA GLY A 191 2.28 -4.06 7.53
C GLY A 191 0.76 -4.16 7.69
N ILE A 192 0.26 -4.05 8.92
CA ILE A 192 -1.18 -4.09 9.22
C ILE A 192 -1.91 -2.90 8.57
N SER A 193 -1.42 -1.68 8.80
CA SER A 193 -2.02 -0.47 8.22
C SER A 193 -1.91 -0.44 6.69
N ALA A 194 -0.81 -0.95 6.12
CA ALA A 194 -0.66 -1.13 4.67
C ALA A 194 -1.71 -2.11 4.13
N ALA A 195 -2.03 -3.18 4.85
CA ALA A 195 -3.08 -4.12 4.42
C ALA A 195 -4.44 -3.44 4.33
N PHE A 196 -4.83 -2.65 5.33
CA PHE A 196 -6.04 -1.81 5.25
C PHE A 196 -5.98 -0.86 4.04
N ALA A 197 -4.85 -0.18 3.86
CA ALA A 197 -4.68 0.77 2.78
C ALA A 197 -4.80 0.11 1.39
N ILE A 198 -4.28 -1.11 1.22
CA ILE A 198 -4.37 -1.88 -0.02
C ILE A 198 -5.79 -2.41 -0.25
N VAL A 199 -6.50 -2.86 0.79
CA VAL A 199 -7.93 -3.23 0.67
C VAL A 199 -8.76 -2.05 0.18
N TYR A 200 -8.60 -0.86 0.79
CA TYR A 200 -9.27 0.36 0.33
C TYR A 200 -8.84 0.77 -1.08
N LEU A 201 -7.57 0.60 -1.46
CA LEU A 201 -7.10 0.82 -2.84
C LEU A 201 -7.84 -0.07 -3.84
N ASN A 202 -7.99 -1.36 -3.51
CA ASN A 202 -8.64 -2.35 -4.36
C ASN A 202 -10.14 -2.08 -4.54
N LEU A 203 -10.80 -1.54 -3.52
CA LEU A 203 -12.20 -1.09 -3.60
C LEU A 203 -12.33 0.25 -4.34
N SER A 204 -11.41 1.18 -4.07
CA SER A 204 -11.44 2.53 -4.63
C SER A 204 -11.21 2.54 -6.15
N ARG A 205 -10.29 1.70 -6.65
CA ARG A 205 -9.98 1.60 -8.09
C ARG A 205 -11.16 1.11 -8.95
N GLN A 206 -12.15 0.45 -8.35
CA GLN A 206 -13.37 0.04 -9.06
C GLN A 206 -14.29 1.23 -9.38
N HIS A 207 -14.12 2.35 -8.66
CA HIS A 207 -14.99 3.51 -8.72
C HIS A 207 -14.28 4.78 -9.20
N HIS A 208 -12.97 4.86 -9.02
CA HIS A 208 -12.15 6.05 -9.26
C HIS A 208 -10.98 5.75 -10.20
N ASP A 209 -10.59 6.76 -10.97
CA ASP A 209 -9.35 6.74 -11.72
C ASP A 209 -8.11 6.87 -10.81
N ALA A 210 -6.94 6.44 -11.32
CA ALA A 210 -5.70 6.42 -10.55
C ALA A 210 -5.25 7.83 -10.12
N ASN A 211 -5.46 8.84 -10.96
CA ASN A 211 -5.07 10.21 -10.65
C ASN A 211 -5.91 10.77 -9.50
N THR A 212 -7.22 10.54 -9.48
CA THR A 212 -8.10 10.89 -8.36
C THR A 212 -7.67 10.19 -7.07
N VAL A 213 -7.38 8.88 -7.12
CA VAL A 213 -6.90 8.14 -5.93
C VAL A 213 -5.59 8.73 -5.40
N LEU A 214 -4.63 9.00 -6.27
CA LEU A 214 -3.33 9.56 -5.90
C LEU A 214 -3.46 11.02 -5.42
N PHE A 215 -4.32 11.82 -6.04
CA PHE A 215 -4.59 13.22 -5.65
C PHE A 215 -5.09 13.29 -4.21
N TYR A 216 -6.12 12.49 -3.87
CA TYR A 216 -6.64 12.44 -2.51
C TYR A 216 -5.63 11.82 -1.54
N MET A 217 -4.91 10.77 -1.95
CA MET A 217 -3.92 10.13 -1.09
C MET A 217 -2.76 11.07 -0.74
N PHE A 218 -2.22 11.80 -1.72
CA PHE A 218 -1.13 12.72 -1.48
C PHE A 218 -1.58 14.04 -0.85
N GLY A 219 -2.67 14.63 -1.34
CA GLY A 219 -3.19 15.91 -0.84
C GLY A 219 -3.70 15.81 0.60
N LEU A 220 -4.67 14.91 0.84
CA LEU A 220 -5.19 14.71 2.21
C LEU A 220 -4.09 14.14 3.12
N GLY A 221 -3.18 13.30 2.60
CA GLY A 221 -2.05 12.80 3.37
C GLY A 221 -1.09 13.90 3.82
N SER A 222 -0.81 14.88 2.95
CA SER A 222 0.01 16.05 3.27
C SER A 222 -0.66 16.89 4.38
N VAL A 223 -1.97 17.12 4.27
CA VAL A 223 -2.74 17.86 5.29
C VAL A 223 -2.72 17.13 6.63
N LEU A 224 -2.95 15.82 6.65
CA LEU A 224 -2.94 15.03 7.88
C LEU A 224 -1.55 15.03 8.53
N MET A 225 -0.49 14.81 7.75
CA MET A 225 0.88 14.84 8.29
C MET A 225 1.25 16.23 8.83
N PHE A 226 0.84 17.30 8.16
CA PHE A 226 1.02 18.66 8.67
C PHE A 226 0.27 18.87 9.98
N LEU A 227 -1.02 18.53 10.02
CA LEU A 227 -1.85 18.74 11.20
C LEU A 227 -1.29 18.06 12.46
N PHE A 228 -0.86 16.80 12.35
CA PHE A 228 -0.37 16.03 13.49
C PHE A 228 1.10 16.29 13.85
N PHE A 229 1.94 16.67 12.90
CA PHE A 229 3.39 16.71 13.10
C PHE A 229 4.06 18.05 12.77
N HIS A 230 3.29 19.15 12.61
CA HIS A 230 3.85 20.47 12.30
C HIS A 230 4.95 20.93 13.26
N HIS A 231 4.92 20.52 14.53
CA HIS A 231 5.95 20.86 15.52
C HIS A 231 7.34 20.28 15.20
N HIS A 232 7.41 19.21 14.38
CA HIS A 232 8.67 18.60 13.96
C HIS A 232 9.24 19.22 12.68
N PHE A 233 8.56 20.23 12.11
CA PHE A 233 8.95 20.80 10.83
C PHE A 233 9.87 21.99 11.05
N PHE A 234 10.95 21.98 10.30
CA PHE A 234 11.94 23.03 10.26
C PHE A 234 12.27 23.35 8.80
N TRP A 235 12.95 24.46 8.57
CA TRP A 235 13.43 24.82 7.25
C TRP A 235 14.69 24.01 6.93
N PRO A 236 14.64 23.09 5.96
CA PRO A 236 15.74 22.18 5.71
C PRO A 236 16.89 22.92 5.02
N ASP A 237 18.11 22.64 5.45
CA ASP A 237 19.30 23.03 4.71
C ASP A 237 19.39 22.26 3.37
N VAL A 238 20.27 22.69 2.46
CA VAL A 238 20.44 22.11 1.12
C VAL A 238 20.69 20.58 1.20
N ARG A 239 21.47 20.13 2.20
CA ARG A 239 21.72 18.71 2.41
C ARG A 239 20.46 17.96 2.82
N GLU A 240 19.72 18.47 3.80
CA GLU A 240 18.50 17.85 4.30
C GLU A 240 17.42 17.81 3.22
N PHE A 241 17.28 18.90 2.48
CA PHE A 241 16.39 18.98 1.33
C PHE A 241 16.72 17.93 0.27
N SER A 242 18.00 17.69 -0.01
CA SER A 242 18.40 16.66 -0.99
C SER A 242 18.00 15.25 -0.56
N TYR A 243 18.15 14.89 0.72
CA TYR A 243 17.67 13.61 1.26
C TYR A 243 16.15 13.52 1.27
N LEU A 244 15.45 14.58 1.66
CA LEU A 244 13.98 14.65 1.62
C LEU A 244 13.44 14.49 0.21
N ALA A 245 14.04 15.18 -0.76
CA ALA A 245 13.68 15.11 -2.18
C ALA A 245 13.98 13.74 -2.79
N LEU A 246 15.12 13.13 -2.47
CA LEU A 246 15.48 11.82 -2.98
C LEU A 246 14.57 10.72 -2.39
N CYS A 247 14.34 10.74 -1.08
CA CYS A 247 13.45 9.81 -0.39
C CYS A 247 11.99 9.99 -0.87
N GLY A 248 11.53 11.25 -0.92
CA GLY A 248 10.21 11.61 -1.39
C GLY A 248 9.99 11.21 -2.84
N GLY A 249 10.90 11.58 -3.74
CA GLY A 249 10.87 11.26 -5.16
C GLY A 249 10.84 9.76 -5.43
N ALA A 250 11.71 8.98 -4.79
CA ALA A 250 11.68 7.51 -4.88
C ALA A 250 10.35 6.94 -4.34
N GLY A 251 9.87 7.45 -3.21
CA GLY A 251 8.60 7.06 -2.63
C GLY A 251 7.39 7.37 -3.52
N ILE A 252 7.38 8.53 -4.18
CA ILE A 252 6.35 8.95 -5.12
C ILE A 252 6.40 8.07 -6.36
N ALA A 253 7.57 7.90 -6.97
CA ALA A 253 7.76 7.03 -8.13
C ALA A 253 7.26 5.62 -7.84
N GLY A 254 7.64 5.03 -6.71
CA GLY A 254 7.13 3.72 -6.29
C GLY A 254 5.61 3.71 -6.13
N GLN A 255 5.03 4.77 -5.56
CA GLN A 255 3.59 4.86 -5.33
C GLN A 255 2.77 5.02 -6.63
N PHE A 256 3.28 5.75 -7.60
CA PHE A 256 2.68 5.83 -8.94
C PHE A 256 2.81 4.50 -9.68
N LEU A 257 4.01 3.92 -9.71
CA LEU A 257 4.30 2.66 -10.38
C LEU A 257 3.44 1.51 -9.86
N ILE A 258 3.29 1.39 -8.52
CA ILE A 258 2.43 0.36 -7.95
C ILE A 258 0.96 0.61 -8.29
N THR A 259 0.49 1.86 -8.19
CA THR A 259 -0.93 2.19 -8.44
C THR A 259 -1.32 1.95 -9.90
N ILE A 260 -0.42 2.27 -10.84
CA ILE A 260 -0.61 2.02 -12.27
C ILE A 260 -0.40 0.55 -12.62
N GLY A 261 0.66 -0.08 -12.10
CA GLY A 261 1.00 -1.48 -12.40
C GLY A 261 -0.14 -2.43 -12.03
N PHE A 262 -0.76 -2.22 -10.88
CA PHE A 262 -1.92 -2.98 -10.40
C PHE A 262 -3.20 -2.81 -11.26
N ARG A 263 -3.19 -1.96 -12.30
CA ARG A 263 -4.25 -1.94 -13.33
C ARG A 263 -4.06 -3.00 -14.41
N TYR A 264 -2.81 -3.41 -14.66
CA TYR A 264 -2.44 -4.34 -15.73
C TYR A 264 -2.06 -5.72 -15.21
N VAL A 265 -1.72 -5.84 -13.92
CA VAL A 265 -1.47 -7.12 -13.27
C VAL A 265 -2.62 -7.47 -12.33
N THR A 266 -2.87 -8.78 -12.18
CA THR A 266 -3.79 -9.26 -11.17
C THR A 266 -3.30 -8.88 -9.77
N ALA A 267 -4.21 -8.82 -8.79
CA ALA A 267 -3.83 -8.62 -7.39
C ALA A 267 -2.83 -9.68 -6.91
N VAL A 268 -2.88 -10.86 -7.56
CA VAL A 268 -2.00 -11.98 -7.33
C VAL A 268 -0.59 -11.72 -7.86
N GLU A 269 -0.43 -11.51 -9.16
CA GLU A 269 0.89 -11.23 -9.73
C GLU A 269 1.54 -10.01 -9.07
N GLY A 270 0.76 -8.95 -8.82
CA GLY A 270 1.23 -7.74 -8.14
C GLY A 270 1.72 -8.00 -6.71
N GLY A 271 1.06 -8.89 -5.96
CA GLY A 271 1.46 -9.26 -4.60
C GLY A 271 2.76 -10.08 -4.57
N VAL A 272 2.91 -11.04 -5.49
CA VAL A 272 4.14 -11.85 -5.64
C VAL A 272 5.32 -10.95 -6.00
N ILE A 273 5.15 -10.12 -7.03
CA ILE A 273 6.20 -9.22 -7.49
C ILE A 273 6.55 -8.20 -6.40
N SER A 274 5.57 -7.65 -5.69
CA SER A 274 5.86 -6.75 -4.56
C SER A 274 6.67 -7.41 -3.45
N SER A 275 6.45 -8.70 -3.21
CA SER A 275 7.16 -9.49 -2.18
C SER A 275 8.64 -9.68 -2.50
N THR A 276 9.07 -9.48 -3.75
CA THR A 276 10.51 -9.47 -4.11
C THR A 276 11.31 -8.42 -3.32
N ARG A 277 10.63 -7.38 -2.79
CA ARG A 277 11.26 -6.39 -1.89
C ARG A 277 11.90 -7.03 -0.67
N ILE A 278 11.37 -8.15 -0.19
CA ILE A 278 11.96 -8.93 0.93
C ILE A 278 13.39 -9.35 0.56
N LEU A 279 13.56 -9.93 -0.63
CA LEU A 279 14.85 -10.40 -1.12
C LEU A 279 15.80 -9.23 -1.43
N LEU A 280 15.28 -8.18 -2.07
CA LEU A 280 16.05 -6.96 -2.30
C LEU A 280 16.60 -6.39 -1.00
N ALA A 281 15.77 -6.32 0.04
CA ALA A 281 16.18 -5.75 1.31
C ALA A 281 17.15 -6.66 2.08
N ALA A 282 16.97 -7.98 2.03
CA ALA A 282 17.88 -8.93 2.65
C ALA A 282 19.26 -8.98 1.97
N LEU A 283 19.32 -8.90 0.63
CA LEU A 283 20.56 -8.97 -0.14
C LEU A 283 21.28 -7.62 -0.22
N LEU A 284 20.55 -6.54 -0.54
CA LEU A 284 21.13 -5.22 -0.78
C LEU A 284 21.23 -4.39 0.50
N GLY A 285 20.63 -4.82 1.62
CA GLY A 285 20.70 -4.10 2.89
C GLY A 285 22.15 -3.83 3.32
N PRO A 286 23.01 -4.85 3.38
CA PRO A 286 24.39 -4.66 3.80
C PRO A 286 25.23 -3.83 2.83
N TRP A 287 25.02 -4.01 1.52
CA TRP A 287 25.83 -3.35 0.51
C TRP A 287 25.40 -1.90 0.27
N LEU A 288 24.09 -1.64 0.20
CA LEU A 288 23.56 -0.33 -0.13
C LEU A 288 23.28 0.51 1.12
N ALA A 289 22.72 -0.08 2.17
CA ALA A 289 22.37 0.66 3.40
C ALA A 289 23.47 0.65 4.47
N GLY A 290 24.53 -0.14 4.29
CA GLY A 290 25.58 -0.31 5.29
C GLY A 290 25.13 -1.07 6.55
N ASP A 291 23.99 -1.77 6.48
CA ASP A 291 23.46 -2.51 7.62
C ASP A 291 24.19 -3.84 7.85
N PRO A 292 24.17 -4.39 9.08
CA PRO A 292 24.66 -5.75 9.30
C PRO A 292 23.86 -6.76 8.45
N SER A 293 24.55 -7.79 7.97
CA SER A 293 23.89 -8.90 7.26
C SER A 293 22.89 -9.62 8.14
N LEU A 294 21.81 -10.12 7.52
CA LEU A 294 20.86 -10.96 8.24
C LEU A 294 21.58 -12.22 8.72
N GLY A 295 21.43 -12.52 10.02
CA GLY A 295 21.82 -13.83 10.57
C GLY A 295 20.95 -14.95 10.01
N GLY A 296 21.30 -16.21 10.32
CA GLY A 296 20.57 -17.38 9.82
C GLY A 296 19.07 -17.37 10.13
N ALA A 297 18.68 -16.93 11.33
CA ALA A 297 17.27 -16.77 11.71
C ALA A 297 16.55 -15.71 10.86
N GLY A 298 17.22 -14.59 10.56
CA GLY A 298 16.67 -13.54 9.70
C GLY A 298 16.43 -14.02 8.28
N TRP A 299 17.38 -14.77 7.69
CA TRP A 299 17.22 -15.39 6.37
C TRP A 299 16.06 -16.39 6.34
N MET A 300 15.98 -17.26 7.34
CA MET A 300 14.89 -18.23 7.46
C MET A 300 13.53 -17.52 7.56
N GLY A 301 13.44 -16.46 8.37
CA GLY A 301 12.21 -15.67 8.49
C GLY A 301 11.84 -14.94 7.19
N ALA A 302 12.82 -14.36 6.48
CA ALA A 302 12.61 -13.72 5.20
C ALA A 302 12.07 -14.70 4.15
N LEU A 303 12.65 -15.91 4.06
CA LEU A 303 12.21 -16.96 3.14
C LEU A 303 10.81 -17.48 3.49
N LEU A 304 10.50 -17.63 4.78
CA LEU A 304 9.16 -18.05 5.22
C LEU A 304 8.09 -17.03 4.85
N ILE A 305 8.33 -15.74 5.09
CA ILE A 305 7.37 -14.67 4.72
C ILE A 305 7.24 -14.58 3.20
N PHE A 306 8.36 -14.63 2.47
CA PHE A 306 8.34 -14.62 1.01
C PHE A 306 7.56 -15.80 0.45
N GLY A 307 7.86 -17.03 0.91
CA GLY A 307 7.16 -18.25 0.48
C GLY A 307 5.67 -18.21 0.82
N ALA A 308 5.32 -17.80 2.04
CA ALA A 308 3.92 -17.64 2.44
C ALA A 308 3.19 -16.62 1.55
N ASN A 309 3.81 -15.48 1.28
CA ASN A 309 3.26 -14.49 0.36
C ASN A 309 3.06 -15.07 -1.04
N VAL A 310 4.05 -15.78 -1.61
CA VAL A 310 3.93 -16.39 -2.93
C VAL A 310 2.77 -17.38 -2.98
N VAL A 311 2.67 -18.29 -2.01
CA VAL A 311 1.61 -19.32 -1.98
C VAL A 311 0.22 -18.71 -1.80
N LEU A 312 0.05 -17.81 -0.82
CA LEU A 312 -1.22 -17.12 -0.56
C LEU A 312 -1.71 -16.38 -1.79
N THR A 313 -0.76 -15.77 -2.47
CA THR A 313 -1.04 -14.90 -3.59
C THR A 313 -1.40 -15.73 -4.82
N VAL A 314 -0.58 -16.73 -5.22
CA VAL A 314 -0.87 -17.63 -6.35
C VAL A 314 -2.22 -18.32 -6.21
N ARG A 315 -2.57 -18.75 -4.99
CA ARG A 315 -3.80 -19.50 -4.78
C ARG A 315 -5.07 -18.66 -4.89
N LYS A 316 -5.05 -17.40 -4.44
CA LYS A 316 -6.22 -16.51 -4.53
C LYS A 316 -6.54 -16.08 -5.97
N GLY A 317 -5.68 -16.43 -6.93
CA GLY A 317 -5.85 -16.18 -8.37
C GLY A 317 -6.44 -17.37 -9.12
N ARG A 318 -6.65 -18.50 -8.44
CA ARG A 318 -7.45 -19.63 -8.91
C ARG A 318 -8.85 -19.53 -8.33
#